data_AF-A0A944PC35-F1
#
_entry.id   AF-A0A944PC35-F1
#
_cell.length_a   1.000
_cell.length_b   1.000
_cell.length_c   1.000
_cell.angle_alpha   90.00
_cell.angle_beta   90.00
_cell.angle_gamma   90.00
#
_symmetry.space_group_name_H-M   'P 1'
#
loop_
_entity.id
_entity.type
_entity.pdbx_description
1 polymer ?
#
loop_
_entity_poly.entity_id
_entity_poly.type
_entity_poly.pdbx_seq_one_letter_code
_entity_poly.pdbx_strand_id
1 'polypeptide(L)' 'MTDNCPNCPQQQVQLAAEHERGDQVSHLYRCPRCGVTWSTNRDLRAYGEAA' A
#
# COMPACT_ATOMS: atom_id res chain seq x y z
N MET A 1 1.92 -7.65 -3.53
CA MET A 1 0.98 -7.29 -2.44
C MET A 1 -0.25 -6.63 -3.03
N THR A 2 -1.45 -6.94 -2.55
CA THR A 2 -2.71 -6.40 -3.07
C THR A 2 -3.57 -5.83 -1.94
N ASP A 3 -4.30 -4.75 -2.21
CA ASP A 3 -5.17 -4.10 -1.23
C ASP A 3 -6.60 -3.91 -1.78
N ASN A 4 -7.56 -3.65 -0.89
CA ASN A 4 -8.94 -3.43 -1.28
C ASN A 4 -9.24 -1.93 -1.39
N CYS A 5 -9.95 -1.53 -2.43
CA CYS A 5 -10.27 -0.13 -2.63
C CYS A 5 -11.23 0.37 -1.54
N PRO A 6 -10.92 1.48 -0.83
CA PRO A 6 -11.79 1.99 0.22
C PRO A 6 -13.09 2.61 -0.31
N ASN A 7 -13.09 3.08 -1.57
CA ASN A 7 -14.23 3.80 -2.17
C ASN A 7 -15.13 2.97 -3.08
N CYS A 8 -14.78 1.73 -3.41
CA CYS A 8 -15.58 0.91 -4.31
C CYS A 8 -15.37 -0.57 -4.01
N PRO A 9 -16.27 -1.46 -4.45
CA PRO A 9 -16.15 -2.90 -4.17
C PRO A 9 -15.01 -3.57 -4.96
N GLN A 10 -14.08 -2.81 -5.54
CA GLN A 10 -12.91 -3.35 -6.20
C GLN A 10 -11.94 -3.91 -5.15
N GLN A 11 -11.74 -5.22 -5.24
CA GLN A 11 -10.78 -5.93 -4.42
C GLN A 11 -9.50 -6.20 -5.23
N GLN A 12 -8.45 -6.64 -4.53
CA GLN A 12 -7.19 -7.06 -5.13
C GLN A 12 -6.53 -6.01 -6.04
N VAL A 13 -6.59 -4.73 -5.64
CA VAL A 13 -5.89 -3.65 -6.34
C VAL A 13 -4.39 -3.84 -6.17
N GLN A 14 -3.68 -3.86 -7.30
CA GLN A 14 -2.24 -4.02 -7.36
C GLN A 14 -1.54 -2.76 -6.88
N LEU A 15 -0.32 -2.94 -6.36
CA LEU A 15 0.56 -1.85 -5.99
C LEU A 15 0.94 -1.04 -7.22
N ALA A 16 0.79 0.28 -7.15
CA ALA A 16 1.19 1.20 -8.20
C ALA A 16 2.64 1.68 -8.01
N ALA A 17 3.05 1.93 -6.76
CA ALA A 17 4.43 2.28 -6.43
C ALA A 17 4.75 1.89 -4.99
N GLU A 18 6.03 1.65 -4.71
CA GLU A 18 6.56 1.37 -3.38
C GLU A 18 7.61 2.42 -3.04
N HIS A 19 7.57 2.94 -1.82
CA HIS A 19 8.54 3.89 -1.32
C HIS A 19 9.03 3.46 0.06
N GLU A 20 10.28 3.06 0.12
CA GLU A 20 10.98 2.75 1.36
C GLU A 20 11.71 3.99 1.87
N ARG A 21 11.51 4.32 3.15
CA ARG A 21 12.14 5.47 3.80
C ARG A 21 12.60 5.08 5.20
N GLY A 22 13.89 4.77 5.30
CA GLY A 22 14.48 4.29 6.56
C GLY A 22 13.81 2.98 6.97
N ASP A 23 13.02 3.04 8.03
CA ASP A 23 12.33 1.90 8.62
C ASP A 23 10.85 1.82 8.24
N GLN A 24 10.40 2.61 7.26
CA GLN A 24 9.00 2.64 6.84
C GLN A 24 8.89 2.32 5.36
N VAL A 25 8.02 1.38 4.99
CA VAL A 25 7.61 1.16 3.60
C VAL A 25 6.23 1.78 3.36
N SER A 26 6.10 2.50 2.27
CA SER A 26 4.86 3.18 1.87
C SER A 26 4.43 2.63 0.52
N HIS A 27 3.27 1.99 0.51
CA HIS A 27 2.68 1.36 -0.65
C HIS A 27 1.59 2.24 -1.24
N LEU A 28 1.80 2.73 -2.46
CA LEU A 28 0.82 3.51 -3.20
C LEU A 28 -0.05 2.59 -4.05
N TYR A 29 -1.36 2.69 -3.92
CA TYR A 29 -2.35 1.96 -4.71
C TYR A 29 -3.17 2.93 -5.55
N ARG A 30 -3.53 2.50 -6.76
CA ARG A 30 -4.45 3.22 -7.62
C ARG A 30 -5.52 2.27 -8.12
N CYS A 31 -6.78 2.54 -7.79
CA CYS A 31 -7.88 1.72 -8.24
C CYS A 31 -8.11 1.94 -9.74
N PRO A 32 -8.07 0.88 -10.58
CA PRO A 32 -8.36 1.01 -12.00
C PRO A 32 -9.85 1.28 -12.30
N ARG A 33 -10.74 1.00 -11.34
CA ARG A 33 -12.19 1.12 -11.53
C ARG A 33 -12.73 2.52 -11.23
N CYS A 34 -12.40 3.07 -10.07
CA CYS A 34 -12.88 4.39 -9.64
C CYS A 34 -11.81 5.48 -9.70
N GLY A 35 -10.55 5.13 -9.98
CA GLY A 35 -9.44 6.08 -10.10
C GLY A 35 -8.91 6.62 -8.77
N VAL A 36 -9.49 6.23 -7.63
CA VAL A 36 -8.99 6.66 -6.32
C VAL A 36 -7.56 6.18 -6.11
N THR A 37 -6.76 7.04 -5.50
CA THR A 37 -5.37 6.75 -5.15
C THR A 37 -5.24 6.86 -3.64
N TRP A 38 -4.57 5.89 -3.01
CA TRP A 38 -4.32 5.88 -1.57
C TRP A 38 -2.99 5.23 -1.28
N SER A 39 -2.45 5.51 -0.08
CA SER A 39 -1.18 4.96 0.37
C SER A 39 -1.39 4.21 1.68
N THR A 40 -0.73 3.06 1.84
CA THR A 40 -0.59 2.40 3.14
C THR A 40 0.85 2.50 3.59
N ASN A 41 1.06 2.91 4.84
CA ASN A 41 2.39 2.98 5.44
C ASN A 41 2.54 1.80 6.40
N ARG A 42 3.65 1.10 6.31
CA ARG A 42 4.02 -0.01 7.18
C ARG A 42 5.38 0.31 7.79
N ASP A 43 5.43 0.27 9.11
CA ASP A 43 6.66 0.40 9.87
C ASP A 43 7.32 -0.99 9.94
N LEU A 44 8.52 -1.14 9.39
CA LEU A 44 9.26 -2.41 9.31
C LEU A 44 9.72 -2.88 10.69
N ARG A 45 10.01 -1.93 11.59
CA ARG A 45 10.32 -2.11 13.01
C ARG A 45 9.22 -2.85 13.75
N ALA A 46 7.96 -2.53 13.45
CA ALA A 46 6.82 -3.23 14.03
C ALA A 46 6.72 -4.70 13.57
N TYR A 47 7.31 -5.07 12.43
CA TYR A 47 7.33 -6.45 11.92
C TYR A 47 8.55 -7.26 12.37
N GLY A 48 9.47 -6.67 13.14
CA GLY A 48 10.54 -7.41 13.79
C GLY A 48 11.65 -7.91 12.87
N GLU A 49 11.86 -7.29 11.71
CA GLU A 49 13.12 -7.44 10.96
C GLU A 49 14.08 -6.31 11.40
N ALA A 50 14.31 -6.23 12.71
CA ALA A 50 15.46 -5.54 13.25
C ALA A 50 16.69 -6.41 12.93
N ALA A 51 17.49 -5.95 11.97
CA ALA A 51 18.79 -6.53 11.63
C ALA A 51 19.73 -6.59 12.84
#